data_AF-A0A914VDB2-F1
#
_entry.id   AF-A0A914VDB2-F1
#
_cell.length_a   1.000
_cell.length_b   1.000
_cell.length_c   1.000
_cell.angle_alpha   90.00
_cell.angle_beta   90.00
_cell.angle_gamma   90.00
#
_symmetry.space_group_name_H-M   'P 1'
#
loop_
_entity.id
_entity.type
_entity.pdbx_description
1 polymer ?
#
loop_
_entity_poly.entity_id
_entity_poly.type
_entity_poly.pdbx_seq_one_letter_code
_entity_poly.pdbx_strand_id
1 'polypeptide(L)'
;MEELNFRSSKNVWGYFSVLTSGGLHEFADSQFGHCFSWGETRDDARNNMVLALKELSIRGDFRTTVEYLIGLLQNTDFIDNDFDTAWLDALIASHVQQAEKPEVHLGIAVSSVLIAETQIVNSFQGFQSSLERGQVLPANALNDTVEVELIHENKKYLVSATRCGPESYFLSMNQGGVRVEFHNLN
;
A
#
# COMPACT_ATOMS: atom_id res chain seq x y z
N MET A 1 -13.40 7.81 -2.94
CA MET A 1 -12.04 8.33 -2.72
C MET A 1 -11.90 8.67 -1.26
N GLU A 2 -11.10 7.88 -0.54
CA GLU A 2 -10.99 7.93 0.92
C GLU A 2 -9.96 8.96 1.38
N GLU A 3 -8.85 9.07 0.67
CA GLU A 3 -7.77 10.02 0.98
C GLU A 3 -7.21 10.63 -0.30
N LEU A 4 -7.02 11.95 -0.27
CA LEU A 4 -6.20 12.70 -1.22
C LEU A 4 -5.35 13.68 -0.43
N ASN A 5 -4.06 13.38 -0.34
CA ASN A 5 -3.10 14.27 0.27
C ASN A 5 -1.98 14.54 -0.73
N PHE A 6 -1.97 15.76 -1.25
CA PHE A 6 -0.91 16.26 -2.11
C PHE A 6 -0.22 17.43 -1.41
N ARG A 7 1.06 17.25 -1.07
CA ARG A 7 1.88 18.27 -0.44
C ARG A 7 2.48 19.17 -1.51
N SER A 8 1.81 20.31 -1.74
CA SER A 8 2.37 21.33 -2.63
C SER A 8 3.67 21.88 -2.03
N SER A 9 4.63 22.18 -2.91
CA SER A 9 5.89 22.83 -2.56
C SER A 9 6.07 24.10 -3.39
N LYS A 10 7.15 24.84 -3.17
CA LYS A 10 7.49 26.02 -4.00
C LYS A 10 7.57 25.66 -5.50
N ASN A 11 8.01 24.46 -5.83
CA ASN A 11 8.35 24.04 -7.18
C ASN A 11 7.39 22.98 -7.74
N VAL A 12 6.43 22.49 -6.95
CA VAL A 12 5.47 21.47 -7.39
C VAL A 12 4.09 21.82 -6.87
N TRP A 13 3.12 21.85 -7.77
CA TRP A 13 1.72 22.11 -7.44
C TRP A 13 0.83 21.20 -8.29
N GLY A 14 -0.44 21.06 -7.91
CA GLY A 14 -1.38 20.21 -8.63
C GLY A 14 -2.81 20.57 -8.33
N TYR A 15 -3.71 20.12 -9.19
CA TYR A 15 -5.15 20.25 -9.01
C TYR A 15 -5.84 18.93 -9.34
N PHE A 16 -6.94 18.67 -8.65
CA PHE A 16 -7.68 17.41 -8.74
C PHE A 16 -9.17 17.72 -8.89
N SER A 17 -9.84 17.00 -9.79
CA SER A 17 -11.28 17.17 -10.08
C SER A 17 -12.17 16.40 -9.10
N VAL A 18 -11.59 15.53 -8.27
CA VAL A 18 -12.31 14.72 -7.27
C VAL A 18 -11.86 15.14 -5.86
N LEU A 19 -12.83 15.43 -5.01
CA LEU A 19 -12.62 15.74 -3.59
C LEU A 19 -12.65 14.45 -2.74
N THR A 20 -12.10 14.54 -1.53
CA THR A 20 -12.27 13.50 -0.50
C THR A 20 -13.77 13.23 -0.27
N SER A 21 -14.15 11.96 -0.23
CA SER A 21 -15.55 11.48 -0.23
C SER A 21 -16.33 11.64 -1.55
N GLY A 22 -15.68 12.10 -2.63
CA GLY A 22 -16.21 12.06 -3.98
C GLY A 22 -16.11 10.66 -4.62
N GLY A 23 -17.08 10.32 -5.46
CA GLY A 23 -17.07 9.12 -6.29
C GLY A 23 -16.64 9.45 -7.72
N LEU A 24 -15.76 8.63 -8.29
CA LEU A 24 -15.52 8.62 -9.74
C LEU A 24 -16.62 7.76 -10.36
N HIS A 25 -17.47 8.33 -11.21
CA HIS A 25 -18.54 7.58 -11.87
C HIS A 25 -18.10 7.04 -13.25
N GLU A 26 -18.82 6.07 -13.79
CA GLU A 26 -18.45 5.40 -15.06
C GLU A 26 -18.34 6.34 -16.27
N PHE A 27 -19.06 7.47 -16.26
CA PHE A 27 -18.99 8.49 -17.31
C PHE A 27 -17.90 9.57 -17.09
N ALA A 28 -17.09 9.45 -16.04
CA ALA A 28 -16.04 10.41 -15.73
C ALA A 28 -14.75 10.04 -16.46
N ASP A 29 -13.92 11.03 -16.76
CA ASP A 29 -12.57 10.78 -17.25
C ASP A 29 -11.74 10.04 -16.18
N SER A 30 -10.96 9.05 -16.60
CA SER A 30 -10.00 8.36 -15.73
C SER A 30 -8.91 9.30 -15.21
N GLN A 31 -8.63 10.39 -15.93
CA GLN A 31 -7.76 11.46 -15.45
C GLN A 31 -8.51 12.39 -14.51
N PHE A 32 -8.23 12.26 -13.21
CA PHE A 32 -8.86 13.07 -12.17
C PHE A 32 -7.92 14.12 -11.53
N GLY A 33 -6.69 14.25 -12.03
CA GLY A 33 -5.75 15.25 -11.52
C GLY A 33 -4.53 15.48 -12.40
N HIS A 34 -3.92 16.64 -12.19
CA HIS A 34 -2.67 17.05 -12.82
C HIS A 34 -1.70 17.56 -11.76
N CYS A 35 -0.43 17.18 -11.90
CA CYS A 35 0.68 17.72 -11.14
C CYS A 35 1.64 18.41 -12.11
N PHE A 36 2.15 19.56 -11.70
CA PHE A 36 3.11 20.37 -12.44
C PHE A 36 4.33 20.58 -11.58
N SER A 37 5.51 20.42 -12.18
CA SER A 37 6.77 20.72 -11.53
C SER A 37 7.56 21.74 -12.33
N TRP A 38 8.25 22.61 -11.60
CA TRP A 38 9.16 23.61 -12.10
C TRP A 38 10.57 23.34 -11.56
N GLY A 39 11.58 23.74 -12.32
CA GLY A 39 12.99 23.70 -11.96
C GLY A 39 13.79 24.59 -12.92
N GLU A 40 15.00 24.97 -12.53
CA GLU A 40 15.89 25.76 -13.39
C GLU A 40 16.39 24.93 -14.58
N THR A 41 16.57 23.62 -14.35
CA THR A 41 16.88 22.63 -15.37
C THR A 41 15.78 21.58 -15.50
N ARG A 42 15.82 20.81 -16.60
CA ARG A 42 14.97 19.63 -16.80
C ARG A 42 15.13 18.62 -15.67
N ASP A 43 16.36 18.40 -15.22
CA ASP A 43 16.66 17.47 -14.14
C ASP A 43 16.10 17.94 -12.80
N ASP A 44 16.17 19.25 -12.51
CA ASP A 44 15.57 19.81 -11.30
C ASP A 44 14.05 19.61 -11.28
N ALA A 45 13.37 19.94 -12.39
CA ALA A 45 11.92 19.76 -12.50
C ALA A 45 11.52 18.27 -12.39
N ARG A 46 12.29 17.36 -13.02
CA ARG A 46 12.07 15.92 -12.92
C ARG A 46 12.23 15.44 -11.46
N ASN A 47 13.33 15.81 -10.81
CA ASN A 47 13.62 15.39 -9.43
C ASN A 47 12.58 15.94 -8.45
N ASN A 48 12.18 17.20 -8.61
CA ASN A 48 11.10 17.81 -7.84
C ASN A 48 9.78 17.03 -8.00
N MET A 49 9.42 16.65 -9.24
CA MET A 49 8.24 15.82 -9.49
C MET A 49 8.32 14.45 -8.81
N VAL A 50 9.46 13.76 -8.93
CA VAL A 50 9.65 12.44 -8.28
C VAL A 50 9.46 12.53 -6.77
N LEU A 51 10.01 13.55 -6.12
CA LEU A 51 9.83 13.75 -4.68
C LEU A 51 8.37 14.00 -4.32
N ALA A 52 7.68 14.87 -5.06
CA ALA A 52 6.27 15.16 -4.80
C ALA A 52 5.37 13.94 -5.01
N LEU A 53 5.63 13.13 -6.03
CA LEU A 53 4.86 11.90 -6.28
C LEU A 53 5.11 10.83 -5.22
N LYS A 54 6.32 10.75 -4.64
CA LYS A 54 6.61 9.85 -3.50
C LYS A 54 5.87 10.25 -2.22
N GLU A 55 5.55 11.54 -2.06
CA GLU A 55 4.76 12.05 -0.92
C GLU A 55 3.26 12.13 -1.21
N LEU A 56 2.83 11.88 -2.46
CA LEU A 56 1.44 11.91 -2.87
C LEU A 56 0.71 10.66 -2.37
N SER A 57 -0.22 10.86 -1.44
CA SER A 57 -1.10 9.81 -0.93
C SER A 57 -2.46 9.93 -1.60
N ILE A 58 -2.82 8.93 -2.40
CA ILE A 58 -4.18 8.78 -2.97
C ILE A 58 -4.68 7.39 -2.60
N ARG A 59 -5.71 7.34 -1.74
CA ARG A 59 -6.38 6.09 -1.36
C ARG A 59 -7.84 6.10 -1.79
N GLY A 60 -8.26 5.00 -2.43
CA GLY A 60 -9.64 4.76 -2.82
C GLY A 60 -9.78 3.41 -3.50
N ASP A 61 -10.99 3.11 -3.96
CA ASP A 61 -11.35 1.82 -4.56
C ASP A 61 -10.71 1.56 -5.95
N PHE A 62 -9.86 2.47 -6.43
CA PHE A 62 -9.17 2.37 -7.71
C PHE A 62 -7.65 2.48 -7.53
N ARG A 63 -6.91 1.78 -8.39
CA ARG A 63 -5.45 1.92 -8.47
C ARG A 63 -5.10 3.20 -9.24
N THR A 64 -4.01 3.84 -8.86
CA THR A 64 -3.47 5.02 -9.57
C THR A 64 -2.20 4.65 -10.34
N THR A 65 -1.76 5.52 -11.23
CA THR A 65 -0.54 5.35 -12.03
C THR A 65 0.70 5.96 -11.36
N VAL A 66 0.60 6.49 -10.14
CA VAL A 66 1.65 7.27 -9.47
C VAL A 66 2.96 6.48 -9.35
N GLU A 67 2.90 5.23 -8.89
CA GLU A 67 4.09 4.37 -8.76
C GLU A 67 4.79 4.14 -10.11
N TYR A 68 4.00 3.94 -11.17
CA TYR A 68 4.53 3.74 -12.51
C TYR A 68 5.16 5.02 -13.08
N LEU A 69 4.53 6.19 -12.84
CA LEU A 69 5.07 7.49 -13.24
C LEU A 69 6.41 7.79 -12.54
N ILE A 70 6.54 7.45 -11.26
CA ILE A 70 7.82 7.57 -10.53
C ILE A 70 8.89 6.73 -11.24
N GLY A 71 8.58 5.48 -11.58
CA GLY A 71 9.49 4.59 -12.30
C GLY A 71 9.90 5.13 -13.67
N LEU A 72 8.97 5.70 -14.44
CA LEU A 72 9.27 6.32 -15.74
C LEU A 72 10.23 7.51 -15.59
N LEU A 73 9.98 8.38 -14.61
CA LEU A 73 10.82 9.55 -14.34
C LEU A 73 12.22 9.19 -13.82
N GLN A 74 12.40 7.97 -13.28
CA GLN A 74 13.69 7.46 -12.82
C GLN A 74 14.39 6.56 -13.85
N ASN A 75 13.76 6.28 -14.99
CA ASN A 75 14.33 5.47 -16.06
C ASN A 75 15.47 6.23 -16.77
N THR A 76 16.57 5.54 -17.10
CA THR A 76 17.74 6.13 -17.77
C THR A 76 17.40 6.77 -19.11
N ASP A 77 16.54 6.16 -19.91
CA ASP A 77 16.13 6.68 -21.22
C ASP A 77 15.40 8.03 -21.05
N PHE A 78 14.56 8.15 -20.01
CA PHE A 78 13.94 9.41 -19.66
C PHE A 78 14.95 10.40 -19.08
N ILE A 79 15.90 9.97 -18.25
CA ILE A 79 16.94 10.85 -17.68
C ILE A 79 17.79 11.46 -18.79
N ASP A 80 18.30 10.62 -19.70
CA ASP A 80 19.21 10.99 -20.79
C ASP A 80 18.49 11.63 -21.99
N ASN A 81 17.16 11.69 -21.92
CA ASN A 81 16.29 12.24 -22.96
C ASN A 81 16.41 11.48 -24.30
N ASP A 82 16.58 10.16 -24.21
CA ASP A 82 16.69 9.19 -25.31
C ASP A 82 15.43 8.32 -25.38
N PHE A 83 14.31 8.93 -25.74
CA PHE A 83 13.04 8.23 -25.90
C PHE A 83 12.23 8.84 -27.05
N ASP A 84 11.37 8.02 -27.66
CA ASP A 84 10.46 8.44 -28.72
C ASP A 84 9.00 8.22 -28.30
N THR A 85 8.07 8.42 -29.24
CA THR A 85 6.64 8.26 -28.97
C THR A 85 6.21 6.80 -28.80
N ALA A 86 7.04 5.82 -29.16
CA ALA A 86 6.77 4.38 -29.05
C ALA A 86 7.46 3.74 -27.83
N TRP A 87 8.37 4.45 -27.18
CA TRP A 87 9.13 3.98 -26.01
C TRP A 87 8.26 3.41 -24.89
N LEU A 88 7.16 4.09 -24.55
CA LEU A 88 6.26 3.65 -23.49
C LEU A 88 5.58 2.31 -23.84
N ASP A 89 5.14 2.14 -25.09
CA ASP A 89 4.52 0.90 -25.56
C ASP A 89 5.54 -0.26 -25.52
N ALA A 90 6.80 0.00 -25.87
CA ALA A 90 7.88 -0.99 -25.78
C ALA A 90 8.17 -1.40 -24.33
N LEU A 91 8.14 -0.46 -23.38
CA LEU A 91 8.27 -0.77 -21.94
C LEU A 91 7.11 -1.63 -21.42
N ILE A 92 5.89 -1.35 -21.86
CA ILE A 92 4.71 -2.15 -21.49
C ILE A 92 4.84 -3.56 -22.08
N ALA A 93 5.22 -3.68 -23.36
CA ALA A 93 5.38 -4.96 -24.03
C ALA A 93 6.48 -5.85 -23.40
N SER A 94 7.55 -5.23 -22.92
CA SER A 94 8.66 -5.92 -22.22
C SER A 94 8.32 -6.31 -20.78
N HIS A 95 7.11 -6.01 -20.28
CA HIS A 95 6.65 -6.32 -18.93
C HIS A 95 7.58 -5.77 -17.84
N VAL A 96 8.24 -4.63 -18.11
CA VAL A 96 9.13 -3.99 -17.14
C VAL A 96 8.27 -3.47 -15.99
N GLN A 97 8.32 -4.17 -14.85
CA GLN A 97 7.71 -3.69 -13.62
C GLN A 97 8.54 -2.51 -13.11
N GLN A 98 8.07 -1.30 -13.39
CA GLN A 98 8.70 -0.08 -12.91
C GLN A 98 8.23 0.34 -11.50
N ALA A 99 7.18 -0.30 -10.98
CA ALA A 99 6.76 -0.11 -9.60
C ALA A 99 7.69 -0.91 -8.67
N GLU A 100 8.38 -0.19 -7.79
CA GLU A 100 9.26 -0.77 -6.79
C GLU A 100 8.42 -1.60 -5.80
N LYS A 101 8.47 -2.93 -5.92
CA LYS A 101 7.78 -3.81 -4.99
C LYS A 101 8.54 -3.84 -3.66
N PRO A 102 7.84 -3.80 -2.51
CA PRO A 102 8.48 -4.01 -1.22
C PRO A 102 9.10 -5.41 -1.16
N GLU A 103 10.09 -5.55 -0.28
CA GLU A 103 10.75 -6.83 -0.01
C GLU A 103 9.70 -7.89 0.38
N VAL A 104 9.78 -9.07 -0.24
CA VAL A 104 8.72 -10.10 -0.13
C VAL A 104 8.49 -10.50 1.33
N HIS A 105 9.54 -10.71 2.12
CA HIS A 105 9.37 -11.13 3.52
C HIS A 105 8.78 -10.04 4.40
N LEU A 106 9.10 -8.76 4.13
CA LEU A 106 8.44 -7.63 4.78
C LEU A 106 6.93 -7.62 4.45
N GLY A 107 6.57 -7.79 3.17
CA GLY A 107 5.17 -7.85 2.74
C GLY A 107 4.39 -9.00 3.38
N ILE A 108 5.00 -10.19 3.47
CA ILE A 108 4.45 -11.35 4.17
C ILE A 108 4.28 -11.04 5.67
N ALA A 109 5.30 -10.49 6.34
CA ALA A 109 5.23 -10.19 7.76
C ALA A 109 4.13 -9.18 8.11
N VAL A 110 4.05 -8.05 7.39
CA VAL A 110 3.04 -7.02 7.61
C VAL A 110 1.63 -7.57 7.36
N SER A 111 1.46 -8.34 6.27
CA SER A 111 0.16 -8.94 5.93
C SER A 111 -0.28 -9.96 6.97
N SER A 112 0.64 -10.79 7.47
CA SER A 112 0.36 -11.74 8.55
C SER A 112 -0.09 -11.06 9.84
N VAL A 113 0.58 -9.98 10.25
CA VAL A 113 0.17 -9.20 11.44
C VAL A 113 -1.21 -8.58 11.22
N LEU A 114 -1.47 -7.95 10.07
CA LEU A 114 -2.74 -7.29 9.81
C LEU A 114 -3.92 -8.27 9.81
N ILE A 115 -3.76 -9.43 9.19
CA ILE A 115 -4.80 -10.48 9.17
C ILE A 115 -5.02 -11.03 10.58
N ALA A 116 -3.94 -11.32 11.31
CA ALA A 116 -4.02 -11.86 12.67
C ALA A 116 -4.66 -10.86 13.63
N GLU A 117 -4.26 -9.58 13.62
CA GLU A 117 -4.87 -8.52 14.43
C GLU A 117 -6.36 -8.39 14.13
N THR A 118 -6.73 -8.30 12.85
CA THR A 118 -8.15 -8.20 12.45
C THR A 118 -8.96 -9.38 12.97
N GLN A 119 -8.46 -10.61 12.83
CA GLN A 119 -9.17 -11.80 13.29
C GLN A 119 -9.26 -11.86 14.82
N ILE A 120 -8.17 -11.58 15.55
CA ILE A 120 -8.14 -11.60 17.01
C ILE A 120 -9.05 -10.53 17.59
N VAL A 121 -9.02 -9.31 17.05
CA VAL A 121 -9.90 -8.20 17.46
C VAL A 121 -11.37 -8.56 17.20
N ASN A 122 -11.69 -9.11 16.04
CA ASN A 122 -13.06 -9.55 15.72
C ASN A 122 -13.53 -10.68 16.64
N SER A 123 -12.68 -11.66 16.94
CA SER A 123 -12.97 -12.73 17.89
C SER A 123 -13.25 -12.18 19.29
N PHE A 124 -12.44 -11.23 19.76
CA PHE A 124 -12.64 -10.58 21.05
C PHE A 124 -13.94 -9.77 21.10
N GLN A 125 -14.22 -8.95 20.08
CA GLN A 125 -15.46 -8.19 19.98
C GLN A 125 -16.69 -9.11 19.92
N GLY A 126 -16.63 -10.19 19.14
CA GLY A 126 -17.70 -11.18 19.05
C GLY A 126 -17.97 -11.90 20.37
N PHE A 127 -16.92 -12.20 21.13
CA PHE A 127 -17.04 -12.74 22.49
C PHE A 127 -17.71 -11.73 23.42
N GLN A 128 -17.25 -10.48 23.43
CA GLN A 128 -17.82 -9.42 24.25
C GLN A 128 -19.31 -9.20 23.96
N SER A 129 -19.70 -9.06 22.69
CA SER A 129 -21.11 -8.90 22.30
C SER A 129 -21.98 -10.10 22.69
N SER A 130 -21.43 -11.31 22.71
CA SER A 130 -22.16 -12.50 23.16
C SER A 130 -22.36 -12.50 24.67
N LEU A 131 -21.31 -12.10 25.42
CA LEU A 131 -21.37 -11.95 26.87
C LEU A 131 -22.38 -10.88 27.29
N GLU A 132 -22.46 -9.76 26.58
CA GLU A 132 -23.46 -8.70 26.79
C GLU A 132 -24.90 -9.21 26.60
N ARG A 133 -25.10 -10.24 25.77
CA ARG A 133 -26.39 -10.93 25.58
C ARG A 133 -26.61 -12.09 26.57
N GLY A 134 -25.72 -12.27 27.56
CA GLY A 134 -25.79 -13.34 28.54
C GLY A 134 -25.35 -14.71 28.04
N GLN A 135 -24.65 -14.78 26.91
CA GLN A 135 -24.13 -16.03 26.33
C GLN A 135 -22.61 -16.14 26.57
N VAL A 136 -22.19 -17.18 27.29
CA VAL A 136 -20.77 -17.47 27.51
C VAL A 136 -20.27 -18.41 26.41
N LEU A 137 -19.38 -17.91 25.56
CA LEU A 137 -18.71 -18.70 24.53
C LEU A 137 -17.57 -19.54 25.13
N PRO A 138 -17.17 -20.64 24.47
CA PRO A 138 -16.03 -21.44 24.91
C PRO A 138 -14.70 -20.67 24.83
N ALA A 139 -13.73 -21.05 25.67
CA ALA A 139 -12.43 -20.36 25.75
C ALA A 139 -11.65 -20.35 24.42
N ASN A 140 -11.83 -21.37 23.58
CA ASN A 140 -11.22 -21.45 22.25
C ASN A 140 -11.79 -20.43 21.24
N ALA A 141 -12.80 -19.64 21.61
CA ALA A 141 -13.24 -18.47 20.86
C ALA A 141 -12.25 -17.30 20.96
N LEU A 142 -11.35 -17.32 21.96
CA LEU A 142 -10.31 -16.31 22.20
C LEU A 142 -8.93 -16.93 21.96
N ASN A 143 -8.56 -17.12 20.70
CA ASN A 143 -7.21 -17.59 20.34
C ASN A 143 -6.32 -16.39 20.06
N ASP A 144 -5.16 -16.35 20.72
CA ASP A 144 -4.12 -15.36 20.46
C ASP A 144 -3.22 -15.76 19.28
N THR A 145 -3.42 -16.95 18.70
CA THR A 145 -2.64 -17.45 17.55
C THR A 145 -3.53 -17.67 16.34
N VAL A 146 -3.10 -17.16 15.20
CA VAL A 146 -3.76 -17.29 13.90
C VAL A 146 -2.77 -17.86 12.89
N GLU A 147 -3.17 -18.94 12.22
CA GLU A 147 -2.47 -19.47 11.05
C GLU A 147 -2.87 -18.64 9.82
N VAL A 148 -1.92 -17.91 9.25
CA VAL A 148 -2.11 -17.06 8.08
C VAL A 148 -1.52 -17.75 6.85
N GLU A 149 -2.35 -17.99 5.85
CA GLU A 149 -1.95 -18.49 4.55
C GLU A 149 -1.90 -17.35 3.52
N LEU A 150 -0.74 -17.12 2.91
CA LEU A 150 -0.51 -16.11 1.87
C LEU A 150 0.05 -16.77 0.62
N ILE A 151 -0.33 -16.26 -0.55
CA ILE A 151 0.23 -16.69 -1.85
C ILE A 151 0.80 -15.48 -2.55
N HIS A 152 2.10 -15.53 -2.86
CA HIS A 152 2.78 -14.47 -3.62
C HIS A 152 3.65 -15.11 -4.71
N GLU A 153 3.44 -14.70 -5.96
CA GLU A 153 4.16 -15.22 -7.14
C GLU A 153 4.21 -16.76 -7.20
N ASN A 154 3.04 -17.39 -7.04
CA ASN A 154 2.85 -18.85 -6.99
C ASN A 154 3.59 -19.59 -5.86
N LYS A 155 4.15 -18.87 -4.89
CA LYS A 155 4.71 -19.45 -3.66
C LYS A 155 3.73 -19.28 -2.51
N LYS A 156 3.46 -20.38 -1.82
CA LYS A 156 2.63 -20.41 -0.61
C LYS A 156 3.48 -20.17 0.63
N TYR A 157 3.05 -19.24 1.47
CA TYR A 157 3.62 -18.93 2.78
C TYR A 157 2.59 -19.26 3.85
N LEU A 158 2.98 -20.07 4.82
CA LEU A 158 2.17 -20.40 5.98
C LEU A 158 2.86 -19.84 7.22
N VAL A 159 2.21 -18.88 7.87
CA VAL A 159 2.78 -18.12 8.99
C VAL A 159 1.88 -18.26 10.19
N SER A 160 2.41 -18.78 11.30
CA SER A 160 1.74 -18.74 12.60
C SER A 160 2.02 -17.40 13.25
N ALA A 161 0.99 -16.57 13.39
CA ALA A 161 1.05 -15.25 14.02
C ALA A 161 0.43 -15.31 15.42
N THR A 162 1.24 -15.11 16.46
CA THR A 162 0.80 -15.13 17.86
C THR A 162 0.89 -13.73 18.47
N ARG A 163 -0.20 -13.23 19.04
CA ARG A 163 -0.21 -11.99 19.82
C ARG A 163 0.51 -12.23 21.15
N CYS A 164 1.60 -11.50 21.38
CA CYS A 164 2.41 -11.62 22.60
C CYS A 164 2.23 -10.44 23.56
N GLY A 165 1.47 -9.42 23.15
CA GLY A 165 1.17 -8.24 23.94
C GLY A 165 0.16 -7.34 23.20
N PRO A 166 -0.24 -6.21 23.80
CA PRO A 166 -1.21 -5.31 23.19
C PRO A 166 -0.83 -4.85 21.78
N GLU A 167 0.46 -4.59 21.56
CA GLU A 167 1.03 -4.05 20.30
C GLU A 167 2.18 -4.91 19.76
N SER A 168 2.23 -6.19 20.14
CA SER A 168 3.35 -7.04 19.74
C SER A 168 2.91 -8.43 19.31
N TYR A 169 3.49 -8.89 18.20
CA TYR A 169 3.25 -10.18 17.59
C TYR A 169 4.55 -10.95 17.44
N PHE A 170 4.47 -12.28 17.56
CA PHE A 170 5.52 -13.20 17.16
C PHE A 170 5.05 -13.97 15.93
N LEU A 171 5.77 -13.80 14.83
CA LEU A 171 5.51 -14.52 13.59
C LEU A 171 6.48 -15.69 13.51
N SER A 172 5.98 -16.88 13.18
CA SER A 172 6.80 -18.06 12.97
C SER A 172 6.48 -18.75 11.65
N MET A 173 7.53 -19.16 10.94
CA MET A 173 7.45 -19.83 9.64
C MET A 173 8.68 -20.72 9.45
N ASN A 174 8.48 -21.98 9.05
CA ASN A 174 9.55 -22.92 8.70
C ASN A 174 10.71 -22.97 9.73
N GLN A 175 10.38 -23.05 11.02
CA GLN A 175 11.31 -23.07 12.16
C GLN A 175 12.03 -21.74 12.47
N GLY A 176 11.86 -20.71 11.64
CA GLY A 176 12.25 -19.35 11.93
C GLY A 176 11.16 -18.59 12.67
N GLY A 177 11.53 -17.55 13.42
CA GLY A 177 10.58 -16.66 14.08
C GLY A 177 11.11 -15.25 14.23
N VAL A 178 10.21 -14.28 14.16
CA VAL A 178 10.51 -12.85 14.30
C VAL A 178 9.46 -12.17 15.17
N ARG A 179 9.91 -11.28 16.05
CA ARG A 179 9.01 -10.42 16.83
C ARG A 179 8.79 -9.12 16.07
N VAL A 180 7.53 -8.71 15.99
CA VAL A 180 7.09 -7.49 15.30
C VAL A 180 6.30 -6.64 16.29
N GLU A 181 6.58 -5.34 16.29
CA GLU A 181 5.77 -4.34 16.99
C GLU A 181 4.83 -3.69 15.99
N PHE A 182 3.58 -3.50 16.39
CA PHE A 182 2.51 -3.00 15.55
C PHE A 182 1.73 -1.92 16.30
N HIS A 183 1.54 -0.78 15.65
CA HIS A 183 0.77 0.33 16.20
C HIS A 183 -0.28 0.77 15.19
N ASN A 184 -1.53 0.88 15.64
CA ASN A 184 -2.61 1.45 14.83
C ASN A 184 -2.47 2.97 14.78
N LEU A 185 -2.32 3.51 13.58
CA LEU A 185 -2.36 4.94 13.32
C LEU A 185 -3.84 5.37 13.31
N ASN A 186 -4.34 5.80 14.46
CA ASN A 186 -5.67 6.41 14.60
C ASN A 186 -5.73 7.80 13.97
#